data_AF-A0A7V1CK99-F1
#
_entry.id   AF-A0A7V1CK99-F1
#
_cell.length_a   1.000
_cell.length_b   1.000
_cell.length_c   1.000
_cell.angle_alpha   90.00
_cell.angle_beta   90.00
_cell.angle_gamma   90.00
#
_symmetry.space_group_name_H-M   'P 1'
#
loop_
_entity.id
_entity.type
_entity.pdbx_description
1 polymer ?
#
loop_
_entity_poly.entity_id
_entity_poly.type
_entity_poly.pdbx_seq_one_letter_code
_entity_poly.pdbx_strand_id
1 'polypeptide(L)' 'MAAVLDKIDYPRDLKKLKKEELDALCVELRQLIIQTVAKNGGHLAPNLGVVELTVGMHLALDCPKDKIVFDVGHQCYVHK' A
#
# COMPACT_ATOMS: atom_id res chain seq x y z
N MET A 1 14.53 13.21 -7.14
CA MET A 1 14.65 11.75 -6.90
C MET A 1 13.33 11.13 -7.34
N ALA A 2 13.35 9.98 -8.00
CA ALA A 2 12.11 9.24 -8.30
C ALA A 2 11.48 8.74 -6.98
N ALA A 3 10.15 8.72 -6.90
CA ALA A 3 9.45 8.24 -5.71
C ALA A 3 9.71 6.73 -5.52
N VAL A 4 9.64 6.23 -4.28
CA VAL A 4 9.81 4.78 -4.03
C VAL A 4 8.66 4.00 -4.67
N LEU A 5 7.44 4.55 -4.61
CA LEU A 5 6.24 3.96 -5.20
C LEU A 5 6.39 3.72 -6.71
N ASP A 6 7.10 4.61 -7.42
CA ASP A 6 7.35 4.48 -8.86
C ASP A 6 8.23 3.25 -9.22
N LYS A 7 8.84 2.59 -8.22
CA LYS A 7 9.63 1.37 -8.41
C LYS A 7 8.81 0.08 -8.29
N ILE A 8 7.51 0.18 -8.02
CA ILE A 8 6.65 -0.95 -7.66
C ILE A 8 5.55 -1.13 -8.70
N ASP A 9 5.70 -2.14 -9.54
CA ASP A 9 4.65 -2.55 -10.48
C ASP A 9 3.90 -3.80 -10.00
N TYR A 10 4.56 -4.64 -9.20
CA TYR A 10 4.03 -5.92 -8.71
C TYR A 10 4.34 -6.12 -7.22
N PRO A 11 3.56 -6.94 -6.47
CA PRO A 11 3.83 -7.23 -5.06
C PRO A 11 5.24 -7.76 -4.78
N ARG A 12 5.83 -8.51 -5.72
CA ARG A 12 7.21 -9.01 -5.62
C ARG A 12 8.27 -7.91 -5.59
N ASP A 13 7.97 -6.71 -6.08
CA ASP A 13 8.92 -5.60 -6.13
C ASP A 13 9.12 -4.98 -4.74
N LEU A 14 8.12 -5.08 -3.85
CA LEU A 14 8.25 -4.72 -2.43
C LEU A 14 9.41 -5.45 -1.76
N LYS A 15 9.60 -6.73 -2.09
CA LYS A 15 10.65 -7.59 -1.50
C LYS A 15 12.07 -7.16 -1.93
N LYS A 16 12.20 -6.26 -2.91
CA LYS A 16 13.48 -5.71 -3.38
C LYS A 16 13.88 -4.42 -2.65
N LEU A 17 12.96 -3.81 -1.91
CA LEU A 17 13.19 -2.55 -1.22
C LEU A 17 14.01 -2.75 0.05
N LYS A 18 14.86 -1.77 0.36
CA LYS A 18 15.51 -1.68 1.67
C LYS A 18 14.51 -1.24 2.73
N LYS A 19 14.83 -1.46 4.00
CA LYS A 19 13.96 -1.09 5.12
C LYS A 19 13.61 0.40 5.12
N GLU A 20 14.57 1.26 4.81
CA GLU A 20 14.36 2.71 4.77
C GLU A 20 13.44 3.13 3.61
N GLU A 21 13.48 2.36 2.50
CA GLU A 21 12.58 2.57 1.37
C GLU A 21 11.15 2.10 1.69
N LEU A 22 10.97 1.08 2.54
CA LEU A 22 9.65 0.65 3.00
C LEU A 22 8.95 1.72 3.85
N ASP A 23 9.70 2.38 4.74
CA ASP A 23 9.16 3.48 5.54
C ASP A 23 8.76 4.66 4.65
N ALA A 24 9.62 5.03 3.69
CA ALA A 24 9.33 6.07 2.71
C ALA A 24 8.09 5.72 1.85
N LEU A 25 8.00 4.48 1.39
CA LEU A 25 6.85 3.98 0.64
C LEU A 25 5.53 4.14 1.43
N CYS A 26 5.52 3.82 2.72
CA CYS A 26 4.33 3.97 3.55
C CYS A 26 3.89 5.45 3.68
N VAL A 27 4.84 6.39 3.67
CA VAL A 27 4.53 7.83 3.63
C VAL A 27 3.95 8.24 2.27
N GLU A 28 4.57 7.78 1.18
CA GLU A 28 4.11 8.07 -0.19
C GLU A 28 2.70 7.52 -0.46
N LEU A 29 2.41 6.28 -0.02
CA LEU A 29 1.09 5.66 -0.13
C LEU A 29 0.01 6.45 0.61
N ARG A 30 0.28 6.92 1.84
CA ARG A 30 -0.64 7.79 2.58
C ARG A 30 -0.92 9.06 1.80
N GLN A 31 0.12 9.70 1.28
CA GLN A 31 -0.02 10.95 0.57
C GLN A 31 -0.84 10.77 -0.71
N LEU A 32 -0.60 9.69 -1.47
CA LEU A 32 -1.38 9.34 -2.65
C LEU A 32 -2.86 9.11 -2.30
N ILE A 33 -3.15 8.37 -1.23
CA ILE A 33 -4.54 8.12 -0.78
C ILE A 33 -5.23 9.42 -0.38
N ILE A 34 -4.56 10.29 0.39
CA ILE A 34 -5.10 11.60 0.79
C ILE A 34 -5.44 12.43 -0.44
N GLN A 35 -4.51 12.55 -1.38
CA GLN A 35 -4.70 13.34 -2.60
C GLN A 35 -5.83 12.78 -3.47
N THR A 36 -5.88 11.46 -3.65
CA THR A 36 -6.89 10.78 -4.45
C THR A 36 -8.28 10.95 -3.85
N VAL A 37 -8.41 10.75 -2.54
CA VAL A 37 -9.70 10.85 -1.83
C VAL A 37 -10.14 12.31 -1.69
N ALA A 38 -9.22 13.25 -1.50
CA ALA A 38 -9.55 14.68 -1.45
C ALA A 38 -10.18 15.17 -2.78
N LYS A 39 -9.76 14.60 -3.91
CA LYS A 39 -10.30 14.94 -5.24
C LYS A 39 -11.61 14.21 -5.55
N ASN A 40 -11.71 12.93 -5.19
CA ASN A 40 -12.76 12.04 -5.70
C ASN A 40 -13.79 11.61 -4.63
N GLY A 41 -13.56 11.89 -3.36
CA GLY A 41 -14.27 11.25 -2.24
C GLY A 41 -13.84 9.80 -2.02
N GLY A 42 -14.42 9.14 -1.01
CA GLY A 42 -14.12 7.73 -0.68
C GLY A 42 -13.73 7.51 0.78
N HIS A 43 -13.24 6.30 1.08
CA HIS A 43 -12.94 5.88 2.45
C HIS A 43 -11.53 6.28 2.88
N LEU A 44 -11.35 7.45 3.49
CA LEU A 44 -10.02 7.93 3.87
C LEU A 44 -9.43 7.21 5.09
N ALA A 45 -10.01 7.45 6.27
CA ALA A 45 -9.51 6.99 7.56
C ALA A 45 -9.19 5.48 7.64
N PRO A 46 -10.08 4.56 7.18
CA PRO A 46 -9.79 3.12 7.27
C PRO A 46 -8.57 2.72 6.42
N ASN A 47 -8.35 3.37 5.26
CA ASN A 47 -7.18 3.08 4.42
C ASN A 47 -5.89 3.61 5.04
N LEU A 48 -5.91 4.80 5.65
CA LEU A 48 -4.74 5.35 6.35
C LEU A 48 -4.32 4.47 7.55
N GLY A 49 -5.28 3.80 8.20
CA GLY A 49 -5.03 2.93 9.35
C GLY A 49 -4.40 1.57 9.03
N VAL A 50 -4.34 1.16 7.75
CA VAL A 50 -3.86 -0.18 7.35
C VAL A 50 -2.69 -0.16 6.36
N VAL A 51 -2.04 1.00 6.17
CA VAL A 51 -0.93 1.15 5.22
C VAL A 51 0.21 0.17 5.54
N GLU A 52 0.78 0.24 6.74
CA GLU A 52 1.88 -0.65 7.15
C GLU A 52 1.46 -2.10 7.19
N LEU A 53 0.24 -2.38 7.66
CA LEU A 53 -0.30 -3.74 7.69
C LEU A 53 -0.32 -4.33 6.28
N THR A 54 -0.84 -3.58 5.30
CA THR A 54 -0.98 -4.05 3.92
C THR A 54 0.39 -4.25 3.25
N VAL A 55 1.33 -3.33 3.47
CA VAL A 55 2.72 -3.47 2.99
C VAL A 55 3.39 -4.69 3.64
N GLY A 56 3.24 -4.85 4.96
CA GLY A 56 3.76 -6.00 5.71
C GLY A 56 3.18 -7.33 5.25
N MET A 57 1.88 -7.38 4.95
CA MET A 57 1.22 -8.57 4.41
C MET A 57 1.78 -8.95 3.04
N HIS A 58 1.97 -7.99 2.12
CA HIS A 58 2.56 -8.26 0.81
C HIS A 58 4.05 -8.61 0.87
N LEU A 59 4.78 -8.18 1.91
CA LEU A 59 6.14 -8.63 2.17
C LEU A 59 6.18 -10.06 2.70
N ALA A 60 5.28 -10.41 3.62
CA ALA A 60 5.25 -11.71 4.28
C ALA A 60 4.65 -12.82 3.40
N LEU A 61 3.69 -12.47 2.53
CA LEU A 61 2.97 -13.41 1.67
C LEU A 61 3.51 -13.39 0.23
N ASP A 62 3.16 -14.42 -0.52
CA ASP A 62 3.49 -14.55 -1.94
C ASP A 62 2.22 -14.34 -2.80
N CYS A 63 1.76 -13.11 -2.93
CA CYS A 63 0.59 -12.79 -3.74
C CYS A 63 0.92 -12.85 -5.25
N PRO A 64 0.04 -13.45 -6.10
CA PRO A 64 -1.34 -13.87 -5.81
C PRO A 64 -1.50 -15.35 -5.47
N LYS A 65 -0.42 -16.11 -5.23
CA LYS A 65 -0.50 -17.52 -4.79
C LYS A 65 -1.19 -17.60 -3.43
N ASP A 66 -0.70 -16.84 -2.48
CA ASP A 66 -1.37 -16.63 -1.20
C ASP A 66 -2.55 -15.66 -1.38
N LYS A 67 -3.62 -15.87 -0.61
CA LYS A 67 -4.86 -15.10 -0.73
C LYS A 67 -4.99 -14.16 0.46
N ILE A 68 -5.12 -12.87 0.16
CA ILE A 68 -5.51 -11.84 1.13
C ILE A 68 -6.99 -11.54 0.93
N VAL A 69 -7.76 -11.63 2.01
CA VAL A 69 -9.18 -11.28 2.02
C VAL A 69 -9.39 -10.15 3.03
N PHE A 70 -9.91 -9.03 2.54
CA PHE A 70 -10.33 -7.91 3.38
C PHE A 70 -11.83 -7.99 3.61
N ASP A 71 -12.25 -8.03 4.87
CA ASP A 71 -13.67 -7.93 5.22
C ASP A 71 -14.23 -6.56 4.84
N VAL A 72 -15.41 -6.53 4.21
CA VAL A 72 -16.03 -5.38 3.50
C VAL A 72 -15.20 -4.82 2.33
N GLY A 73 -13.93 -4.49 2.55
CA GLY A 73 -13.00 -3.98 1.53
C GLY A 73 -12.88 -2.45 1.48
N HIS A 74 -13.57 -1.70 2.34
CA HIS A 74 -13.44 -0.23 2.40
C HIS A 74 -12.03 0.26 2.80
N GLN A 75 -11.19 -0.63 3.32
CA GLN A 75 -9.80 -0.44 3.74
C GLN A 75 -8.75 -1.02 2.76
N CYS A 76 -9.14 -1.37 1.52
CA CYS A 76 -8.23 -2.05 0.58
C CYS A 76 -7.60 -1.15 -0.51
N TYR A 77 -7.67 0.18 -0.42
CA TYR A 77 -7.03 1.06 -1.42
C TYR A 77 -5.51 0.91 -1.46
N VAL A 78 -4.86 0.62 -0.32
CA VAL A 78 -3.41 0.33 -0.29
C VAL A 78 -3.08 -0.98 -1.01
N HIS A 79 -4.03 -1.94 -0.99
CA HIS A 79 -3.86 -3.25 -1.62
C HIS A 79 -4.12 -3.20 -3.14
N LYS A 80 -4.99 -2.29 -3.58
CA LYS A 80 -5.31 -2.04 -4.98
C LYS A 80 -4.18 -1.31 -5.69
#